data_AF-A0A925TMH1-F1
#
_entry.id   AF-A0A925TMH1-F1
#
_cell.length_a   1.000
_cell.length_b   1.000
_cell.length_c   1.000
_cell.angle_alpha   90.00
_cell.angle_beta   90.00
_cell.angle_gamma   90.00
#
_symmetry.space_group_name_H-M   'P 1'
#
loop_
_entity.id
_entity.type
_entity.pdbx_description
1 polymer ?
#
loop_
_entity_poly.entity_id
_entity_poly.type
_entity_poly.pdbx_seq_one_letter_code
_entity_poly.pdbx_strand_id
1 'polypeptide(L)'
;MSTPAPPSDWSTWTPLAHAPRLSPATLAELVDGGQAFRWQRLVDDTWLGHWADHLVRLRLSPAGTLEWSAPAARAAHTGEALSAYLFGHDTAAAIDALPWRSDPHLARCLTAFPGLTILRQPFGETLLGFLCSATKQIVQIKQMIAHLAERHGSPFPGTVPASTPEKAPATPNPICHLISDKPVLTFDFKVDTFLGNRLPTWSELAKVSESDLRACLLGFRARYIHQ
;
A
#
# COMPACT_ATOMS: atom_id res chain seq x y z
N MET A 1 5.83 15.43 -19.51
CA MET A 1 5.09 14.66 -18.50
C MET A 1 5.77 14.90 -17.17
N SER A 2 5.27 15.83 -16.37
CA SER A 2 5.85 16.16 -15.08
C SER A 2 5.15 15.34 -14.00
N THR A 3 5.90 14.48 -13.31
CA THR A 3 5.44 13.80 -12.11
C THR A 3 5.08 14.85 -11.05
N PRO A 4 3.92 14.75 -10.37
CA PRO A 4 3.63 15.63 -9.25
C PRO A 4 4.71 15.43 -8.18
N ALA A 5 5.37 16.52 -7.77
CA ALA A 5 6.45 16.47 -6.79
C ALA A 5 5.88 16.08 -5.40
N PRO A 6 6.63 15.32 -4.58
CA PRO A 6 6.26 15.11 -3.19
C PRO A 6 6.07 16.45 -2.47
N PRO A 7 5.28 16.50 -1.38
CA PRO A 7 5.16 17.72 -0.57
C PRO A 7 6.56 18.21 -0.19
N SER A 8 6.81 19.51 -0.36
CA SER A 8 8.16 20.09 -0.33
C SER A 8 8.87 19.93 1.02
N ASP A 9 8.11 19.80 2.11
CA ASP A 9 8.66 19.69 3.46
C ASP A 9 8.19 18.41 4.17
N TRP A 10 9.09 17.44 4.27
CA TRP A 10 8.94 16.28 5.13
C TRP A 10 9.51 16.57 6.52
N SER A 11 8.89 16.00 7.56
CA SER A 11 9.43 16.05 8.92
C SER A 11 10.78 15.33 9.00
N THR A 12 11.57 15.68 10.01
CA THR A 12 12.73 14.87 10.40
C THR A 12 12.31 13.44 10.70
N TRP A 13 13.22 12.50 10.42
CA TRP A 13 13.03 11.11 10.78
C TRP A 13 12.97 10.98 12.30
N THR A 14 11.92 10.34 12.79
CA THR A 14 11.68 10.13 14.22
C THR A 14 11.47 8.65 14.48
N PRO A 15 12.04 8.06 15.55
CA PRO A 15 11.73 6.70 15.96
C PRO A 15 10.22 6.55 16.26
N LEU A 16 9.61 5.46 15.81
CA LEU A 16 8.24 5.13 16.18
C LEU A 16 8.22 4.59 17.61
N ALA A 17 7.55 5.30 18.51
CA ALA A 17 7.46 4.90 19.91
C ALA A 17 6.79 3.52 20.05
N HIS A 18 7.33 2.67 20.93
CA HIS A 18 6.81 1.34 21.25
C HIS A 18 6.81 0.32 20.09
N ALA A 19 7.38 0.65 18.93
CA ALA A 19 7.57 -0.33 17.86
C ALA A 19 8.61 -1.39 18.28
N PRO A 20 8.39 -2.69 18.00
CA PRO A 20 9.41 -3.71 18.17
C PRO A 20 10.58 -3.43 17.23
N ARG A 21 11.76 -3.99 17.55
CA ARG A 21 12.84 -4.04 16.57
C ARG A 21 12.45 -4.96 15.43
N LEU A 22 12.69 -4.53 14.20
CA LEU A 22 12.36 -5.28 13.00
C LEU A 22 13.61 -5.58 12.19
N SER A 23 13.58 -6.71 11.48
CA SER A 23 14.48 -6.95 10.37
C SER A 23 13.92 -6.31 9.09
N PRO A 24 14.76 -6.04 8.06
CA PRO A 24 14.28 -5.60 6.76
C PRO A 24 13.25 -6.57 6.14
N ALA A 25 13.44 -7.88 6.33
CA ALA A 25 12.52 -8.92 5.86
C ALA A 25 11.16 -8.85 6.58
N THR A 26 11.17 -8.66 7.91
CA THR A 26 9.92 -8.48 8.67
C THR A 26 9.19 -7.21 8.26
N LEU A 27 9.90 -6.09 8.06
CA LEU A 27 9.26 -4.85 7.61
C LEU A 27 8.63 -5.03 6.23
N ALA A 28 9.35 -5.65 5.29
CA ALA A 28 8.83 -5.93 3.96
C ALA A 28 7.56 -6.80 4.01
N GLU A 29 7.56 -7.87 4.83
CA GLU A 29 6.39 -8.73 5.01
C GLU A 29 5.22 -7.99 5.68
N LEU A 30 5.52 -7.10 6.64
CA LEU A 30 4.51 -6.30 7.34
C LEU A 30 3.77 -5.35 6.40
N VAL A 31 4.49 -4.63 5.53
CA VAL A 31 3.89 -3.57 4.69
C VAL A 31 3.57 -3.99 3.26
N ASP A 32 4.21 -5.05 2.74
CA ASP A 32 4.06 -5.50 1.35
C ASP A 32 3.78 -7.01 1.20
N GLY A 33 3.61 -7.75 2.31
CA GLY A 33 3.23 -9.17 2.33
C GLY A 33 1.78 -9.47 1.93
N GLY A 34 1.07 -8.50 1.35
CA GLY A 34 -0.31 -8.66 0.87
C GLY A 34 -1.39 -8.31 1.89
N GLN A 35 -1.03 -7.80 3.07
CA GLN A 35 -1.99 -7.22 4.02
C GLN A 35 -2.55 -5.89 3.50
N ALA A 36 -1.65 -5.04 3.02
CA ALA A 36 -1.93 -3.73 2.46
C ALA A 36 -1.37 -3.64 1.04
N PHE A 37 -1.93 -2.74 0.23
CA PHE A 37 -1.60 -2.63 -1.20
C PHE A 37 -1.15 -1.21 -1.60
N ARG A 38 -0.99 -0.32 -0.62
CA ARG A 38 -0.65 1.09 -0.79
C ARG A 38 0.71 1.46 -0.19
N TRP A 39 1.57 0.44 -0.06
CA TRP A 39 2.97 0.59 0.30
C TRP A 39 3.85 0.33 -0.90
N GLN A 40 4.95 1.06 -1.00
CA GLN A 40 5.91 0.95 -2.10
C GLN A 40 7.32 1.14 -1.56
N ARG A 41 8.23 0.24 -1.91
CA ARG A 41 9.66 0.43 -1.68
C ARG A 41 10.21 1.45 -2.70
N LEU A 42 10.87 2.48 -2.20
CA LEU A 42 11.54 3.51 -2.98
C LEU A 42 12.97 3.08 -3.32
N VAL A 43 13.60 3.84 -4.22
CA VAL A 43 14.98 3.58 -4.70
C VAL A 43 16.02 3.68 -3.58
N ASP A 44 15.74 4.48 -2.55
CA ASP A 44 16.60 4.67 -1.37
C ASP A 44 16.34 3.65 -0.25
N ASP A 45 15.66 2.54 -0.56
CA ASP A 45 15.26 1.49 0.38
C ASP A 45 14.30 1.93 1.50
N THR A 46 13.77 3.15 1.42
CA THR A 46 12.66 3.56 2.28
C THR A 46 11.34 3.05 1.73
N TRP A 47 10.32 2.99 2.58
CA TRP A 47 8.97 2.59 2.20
C TRP A 47 8.05 3.80 2.22
N LEU A 48 7.34 4.06 1.14
CA LEU A 48 6.27 5.05 1.08
C LEU A 48 4.91 4.35 1.26
N GLY A 49 4.15 4.76 2.26
CA GLY A 49 2.82 4.25 2.56
C GLY A 49 1.77 5.35 2.52
N HIS A 50 0.58 5.00 2.02
CA HIS A 50 -0.57 5.89 2.05
C HIS A 50 -1.83 5.13 2.47
N TRP A 51 -2.44 5.54 3.58
CA TRP A 51 -3.76 5.07 4.00
C TRP A 51 -4.58 6.25 4.50
N ALA A 52 -5.89 6.22 4.29
CA ALA A 52 -6.81 7.31 4.57
C ALA A 52 -6.25 8.65 4.06
N ASP A 53 -5.87 9.54 4.98
CA ASP A 53 -5.26 10.83 4.71
C ASP A 53 -3.85 10.92 5.34
N HIS A 54 -3.19 9.79 5.56
CA HIS A 54 -1.82 9.70 6.04
C HIS A 54 -0.87 9.29 4.91
N LEU A 55 0.19 10.07 4.74
CA LEU A 55 1.30 9.77 3.85
C LEU A 55 2.56 9.67 4.70
N VAL A 56 3.22 8.51 4.67
CA VAL A 56 4.35 8.20 5.56
C VAL A 56 5.48 7.56 4.78
N ARG A 57 6.71 7.94 5.14
CA ARG A 57 7.90 7.16 4.82
C ARG A 57 8.35 6.38 6.04
N LEU A 58 8.75 5.14 5.85
CA LEU A 58 9.39 4.29 6.85
C LEU A 58 10.80 3.91 6.42
N ARG A 59 11.69 3.78 7.40
CA ARG A 59 13.01 3.15 7.23
C ARG A 59 13.41 2.44 8.51
N LEU A 60 14.39 1.55 8.41
CA LEU A 60 15.03 0.95 9.58
C LEU A 60 16.40 1.59 9.81
N SER A 61 16.70 1.91 11.07
CA SER A 61 18.08 2.18 11.47
C SER A 61 18.90 0.87 11.43
N PRO A 62 20.25 0.94 11.42
CA PRO A 62 21.10 -0.26 11.51
C PRO A 62 20.82 -1.14 12.74
N ALA A 63 20.26 -0.57 13.80
CA ALA A 63 19.90 -1.28 15.03
C ALA A 63 18.49 -1.91 15.00
N GLY A 64 17.82 -1.89 13.84
CA GLY A 64 16.46 -2.41 13.64
C GLY A 64 15.35 -1.52 14.19
N THR A 65 15.65 -0.26 14.56
CA THR A 65 14.65 0.70 15.03
C THR A 65 13.83 1.21 13.84
N LEU A 66 12.51 1.11 13.94
CA LEU A 66 11.62 1.67 12.93
C LEU A 66 11.54 3.21 13.08
N GLU A 67 11.94 3.91 12.03
CA GLU A 67 11.88 5.37 11.95
C GLU A 67 10.87 5.77 10.86
N TRP A 68 10.21 6.90 11.09
CA TRP A 68 9.21 7.41 10.18
C TRP A 68 9.35 8.91 9.92
N SER A 69 8.82 9.35 8.79
CA SER A 69 8.74 10.74 8.36
C SER A 69 7.41 10.95 7.63
N ALA A 70 6.78 12.11 7.80
CA ALA A 70 5.53 12.47 7.14
C ALA A 70 5.61 13.93 6.65
N PRO A 71 4.70 14.40 5.80
CA PRO A 71 4.60 15.82 5.46
C PRO A 71 4.53 16.67 6.74
N ALA A 72 5.41 17.67 6.88
CA ALA A 72 5.67 18.35 8.15
C ALA A 72 4.38 18.93 8.78
N ALA A 73 3.50 19.50 7.95
CA ALA A 73 2.21 20.03 8.37
C ALA A 73 1.25 19.01 9.01
N ARG A 74 1.47 17.70 8.77
CA ARG A 74 0.61 16.61 9.28
C ARG A 74 1.35 15.62 10.17
N ALA A 75 2.62 15.88 10.50
CA ALA A 75 3.47 14.92 11.20
C ALA A 75 2.90 14.51 12.56
N ALA A 76 2.46 15.46 13.40
CA ALA A 76 1.89 15.16 14.72
C ALA A 76 0.67 14.22 14.64
N HIS A 77 -0.30 14.55 13.77
CA HIS A 77 -1.49 13.73 13.55
C HIS A 77 -1.16 12.34 12.99
N THR A 78 -0.14 12.27 12.12
CA THR A 78 0.26 11.02 11.48
C THR A 78 1.02 10.10 12.41
N GLY A 79 1.86 10.63 13.30
CA GLY A 79 2.63 9.82 14.25
C GLY A 79 1.75 9.03 15.21
N GLU A 80 0.70 9.66 15.76
CA GLU A 80 -0.27 9.00 16.64
C GLU A 80 -1.02 7.87 15.89
N ALA A 81 -1.48 8.16 14.67
CA ALA A 81 -2.19 7.19 13.84
C ALA A 81 -1.30 6.03 13.36
N LEU A 82 -0.03 6.29 13.05
CA LEU A 82 0.91 5.30 12.52
C LEU A 82 1.18 4.18 13.52
N SER A 83 1.36 4.51 14.80
CA SER A 83 1.56 3.49 15.84
C SER A 83 0.34 2.57 15.96
N ALA A 84 -0.86 3.14 15.92
CA ALA A 84 -2.11 2.38 15.96
C ALA A 84 -2.33 1.55 14.68
N TYR A 85 -1.90 2.06 13.52
CA TYR A 85 -2.00 1.35 12.24
C TYR A 85 -1.07 0.13 12.18
N LEU A 86 0.21 0.29 12.57
CA LEU A 86 1.19 -0.80 12.49
C LEU A 86 1.10 -1.79 13.65
N PHE A 87 0.86 -1.31 14.88
CA PHE A 87 0.97 -2.10 16.11
C PHE A 87 -0.22 -1.92 17.06
N GLY A 88 -1.41 -1.65 16.51
CA GLY A 88 -2.63 -1.42 17.32
C GLY A 88 -3.30 -2.68 17.87
N HIS A 89 -2.76 -3.87 17.61
CA HIS A 89 -3.26 -5.14 18.11
C HIS A 89 -2.36 -5.67 19.23
N ASP A 90 -2.94 -6.43 20.16
CA ASP A 90 -2.16 -7.19 21.15
C ASP A 90 -1.57 -8.44 20.48
N THR A 91 -0.49 -8.23 19.74
CA THR A 91 0.22 -9.29 19.00
C THR A 91 0.80 -10.32 19.96
N ALA A 92 1.22 -9.93 21.17
CA ALA A 92 1.78 -10.83 22.15
C ALA A 92 0.74 -11.85 22.64
N ALA A 93 -0.46 -11.38 23.00
CA ALA A 93 -1.57 -12.27 23.36
C ALA A 93 -2.01 -13.15 22.18
N ALA A 94 -2.06 -12.60 20.97
CA ALA A 94 -2.41 -13.37 19.77
C ALA A 94 -1.39 -14.49 19.49
N ILE A 95 -0.09 -14.22 19.63
CA ILE A 95 0.98 -15.21 19.47
C ILE A 95 0.89 -16.27 20.57
N ASP A 96 0.65 -15.89 21.83
CA ASP A 96 0.58 -16.86 22.92
C ASP A 96 -0.59 -17.84 22.78
N ALA A 97 -1.69 -17.40 22.16
CA ALA A 97 -2.84 -18.25 21.84
C ALA A 97 -2.59 -19.23 20.68
N LEU A 98 -1.51 -19.07 19.91
CA LEU A 98 -1.17 -20.00 18.82
C LEU A 98 -0.54 -21.29 19.36
N PRO A 99 -0.75 -22.46 18.70
CA PRO A 99 -0.17 -23.74 19.11
C PRO A 99 1.32 -23.87 18.74
N TRP A 100 2.09 -22.77 18.76
CA TRP A 100 3.47 -22.75 18.29
C TRP A 100 4.44 -23.60 19.13
N ARG A 101 4.09 -23.87 20.40
CA ARG A 101 4.89 -24.75 21.28
C ARG A 101 4.80 -26.23 20.87
N SER A 102 3.73 -26.63 20.19
CA SER A 102 3.51 -27.99 19.70
C SER A 102 3.54 -28.10 18.17
N ASP A 103 3.63 -26.98 17.44
CA ASP A 103 3.78 -26.92 15.99
C ASP A 103 5.16 -26.36 15.59
N PRO A 104 6.11 -27.22 15.17
CA PRO A 104 7.43 -26.79 14.74
C PRO A 104 7.44 -25.90 13.49
N HIS A 105 6.42 -25.98 12.63
CA HIS A 105 6.32 -25.10 11.46
C HIS A 105 6.00 -23.67 11.90
N LEU A 106 5.01 -23.52 12.78
CA LEU A 106 4.63 -22.22 13.32
C LEU A 106 5.75 -21.59 14.15
N ALA A 107 6.46 -22.38 14.96
CA ALA A 107 7.64 -21.92 15.70
C ALA A 107 8.73 -21.35 14.77
N ARG A 108 8.97 -21.99 13.62
CA ARG A 108 9.93 -21.48 12.62
C ARG A 108 9.47 -20.16 12.01
N CYS A 109 8.17 -20.02 11.70
CA CYS A 109 7.62 -18.77 11.16
C CYS A 109 7.80 -17.60 12.15
N LEU A 110 7.52 -17.82 13.44
CA LEU A 110 7.72 -16.80 14.48
C LEU A 110 9.19 -16.38 14.61
N THR A 111 10.11 -17.32 14.46
CA THR A 111 11.56 -17.05 14.51
C THR A 111 12.05 -16.31 13.27
N ALA A 112 11.48 -16.62 12.09
CA ALA A 112 11.86 -16.01 10.82
C ALA A 112 11.38 -14.55 10.70
N PHE A 113 10.22 -14.23 11.27
CA PHE A 113 9.60 -12.91 11.17
C PHE A 113 9.25 -12.32 12.55
N PRO A 114 10.25 -12.07 13.43
CA PRO A 114 10.00 -11.52 14.75
C PRO A 114 9.41 -10.12 14.63
N GLY A 115 8.30 -9.86 15.34
CA GLY A 115 7.59 -8.59 15.31
C GLY A 115 6.59 -8.42 14.15
N LEU A 116 6.43 -9.45 13.30
CA LEU A 116 5.35 -9.45 12.30
C LEU A 116 4.00 -9.45 13.00
N THR A 117 3.10 -8.58 12.54
CA THR A 117 1.77 -8.41 13.10
C THR A 117 0.77 -8.09 11.99
N ILE A 118 -0.51 -8.08 12.35
CA ILE A 118 -1.59 -7.66 11.47
C ILE A 118 -1.71 -6.13 11.51
N LEU A 119 -1.83 -5.51 10.33
CA LEU A 119 -2.07 -4.07 10.21
C LEU A 119 -3.53 -3.71 10.56
N ARG A 120 -3.72 -2.63 11.32
CA ARG A 120 -5.04 -2.08 11.66
C ARG A 120 -5.52 -1.10 10.58
N GLN A 121 -5.76 -1.63 9.39
CA GLN A 121 -6.13 -0.85 8.21
C GLN A 121 -7.55 -0.26 8.30
N PRO A 122 -7.81 0.91 7.68
CA PRO A 122 -9.16 1.44 7.56
C PRO A 122 -10.09 0.44 6.85
N PHE A 123 -11.23 0.12 7.45
CA PHE A 123 -12.17 -0.88 6.93
C PHE A 123 -12.48 -0.69 5.44
N GLY A 124 -12.72 0.56 5.01
CA GLY A 124 -13.07 0.84 3.62
C GLY A 124 -11.97 0.50 2.62
N GLU A 125 -10.71 0.78 2.96
CA GLU A 125 -9.57 0.44 2.10
C GLU A 125 -9.30 -1.06 2.11
N THR A 126 -9.41 -1.70 3.28
CA THR A 126 -9.31 -3.16 3.42
C THR A 126 -10.34 -3.86 2.53
N LEU A 127 -11.62 -3.49 2.63
CA LEU A 127 -12.69 -4.07 1.83
C LEU A 127 -12.43 -3.90 0.32
N LEU A 128 -12.06 -2.68 -0.10
CA LEU A 128 -11.74 -2.42 -1.50
C LEU A 128 -10.57 -3.28 -1.99
N GLY A 129 -9.50 -3.40 -1.18
CA GLY A 129 -8.36 -4.25 -1.49
C GLY A 129 -8.73 -5.71 -1.65
N PHE A 130 -9.55 -6.25 -0.75
CA PHE A 130 -10.01 -7.63 -0.83
C PHE A 130 -10.95 -7.87 -2.01
N LEU A 131 -11.84 -6.94 -2.36
CA LEU A 131 -12.67 -7.02 -3.58
C LEU A 131 -11.81 -7.05 -4.84
N CYS A 132 -10.68 -6.32 -4.84
CA CYS A 132 -9.68 -6.37 -5.90
C CYS A 132 -8.92 -7.71 -5.93
N SER A 133 -8.75 -8.37 -4.78
CA SER A 133 -7.81 -9.49 -4.59
C SER A 133 -8.23 -10.84 -5.17
N ALA A 134 -9.53 -11.10 -5.32
CA ALA A 134 -10.02 -12.42 -5.73
C ALA A 134 -9.30 -12.89 -7.00
N THR A 135 -8.62 -14.04 -6.98
CA THR A 135 -7.85 -14.63 -8.10
C THR A 135 -6.80 -13.69 -8.75
N LYS A 136 -6.16 -12.83 -7.96
CA LYS A 136 -5.12 -11.90 -8.44
C LYS A 136 -3.81 -12.03 -7.67
N GLN A 137 -2.71 -11.73 -8.36
CA GLN A 137 -1.41 -11.58 -7.73
C GLN A 137 -1.30 -10.22 -7.05
N ILE A 138 -0.53 -10.11 -5.96
CA ILE A 138 -0.35 -8.86 -5.19
C ILE A 138 -0.01 -7.68 -6.12
N VAL A 139 0.91 -7.88 -7.07
CA VAL A 139 1.31 -6.87 -8.05
C VAL A 139 0.11 -6.32 -8.85
N GLN A 140 -0.80 -7.20 -9.28
CA GLN A 140 -2.00 -6.79 -10.04
C GLN A 140 -3.00 -6.05 -9.16
N ILE A 141 -3.10 -6.41 -7.88
CA ILE A 141 -3.97 -5.73 -6.90
C ILE A 141 -3.49 -4.30 -6.69
N LYS A 142 -2.18 -4.12 -6.47
CA LYS A 142 -1.55 -2.81 -6.32
C LYS A 142 -1.77 -1.93 -7.55
N GLN A 143 -1.70 -2.49 -8.76
CA GLN A 143 -1.99 -1.77 -10.01
C GLN A 143 -3.44 -1.27 -10.08
N MET A 144 -4.43 -2.13 -9.80
CA MET A 144 -5.84 -1.73 -9.80
C MET A 144 -6.11 -0.61 -8.78
N ILE A 145 -5.56 -0.76 -7.58
CA ILE A 145 -5.69 0.22 -6.49
C ILE A 145 -4.99 1.55 -6.83
N ALA A 146 -3.81 1.49 -7.47
CA ALA A 146 -3.12 2.69 -7.94
C ALA A 146 -3.95 3.44 -8.99
N HIS A 147 -4.53 2.73 -9.97
CA HIS A 147 -5.41 3.35 -10.97
C HIS A 147 -6.68 3.95 -10.36
N LEU A 148 -7.29 3.30 -9.36
CA LEU A 148 -8.43 3.86 -8.65
C LEU A 148 -8.08 5.18 -7.96
N ALA A 149 -6.94 5.24 -7.28
CA ALA A 149 -6.48 6.47 -6.65
C ALA A 149 -6.13 7.56 -7.69
N GLU A 150 -5.44 7.20 -8.77
CA GLU A 150 -5.06 8.15 -9.81
C GLU A 150 -6.28 8.76 -10.51
N ARG A 151 -7.25 7.94 -10.89
CA ARG A 151 -8.40 8.36 -11.71
C ARG A 151 -9.57 8.92 -10.91
N HIS A 152 -9.76 8.43 -9.69
CA HIS A 152 -10.96 8.72 -8.88
C HIS A 152 -10.64 9.19 -7.46
N GLY A 153 -9.38 9.12 -7.04
CA GLY A 153 -8.92 9.64 -5.76
C GLY A 153 -8.79 11.15 -5.75
N SER A 154 -8.65 11.71 -4.55
CA SER A 154 -8.36 13.14 -4.36
C SER A 154 -6.87 13.35 -4.09
N PRO A 155 -6.28 14.48 -4.50
CA PRO A 155 -4.91 14.83 -4.12
C PRO A 155 -4.72 14.84 -2.60
N PHE A 156 -3.58 14.35 -2.14
CA PHE A 156 -3.20 14.48 -0.74
C PHE A 156 -3.00 15.97 -0.40
N PRO A 157 -3.48 16.45 0.76
CA PRO A 157 -3.32 17.85 1.15
C PRO A 157 -1.85 18.32 1.08
N GLY A 158 -1.59 19.40 0.34
CA GLY A 158 -0.23 19.92 0.14
C GLY A 158 0.53 19.31 -1.03
N THR A 159 -0.09 18.44 -1.83
CA THR A 159 0.44 18.03 -3.15
C THR A 159 -0.16 18.89 -4.25
N VAL A 160 0.67 19.38 -5.18
CA VAL A 160 0.16 20.06 -6.37
C VAL A 160 -0.41 18.99 -7.31
N PRO A 161 -1.69 19.06 -7.71
CA PRO A 161 -2.23 18.08 -8.64
C PRO A 161 -1.41 18.10 -9.93
N ALA A 162 -1.02 16.90 -10.41
CA ALA A 162 -0.57 16.78 -11.79
C ALA A 162 -1.69 17.33 -12.68
N SER A 163 -1.34 18.24 -13.59
CA SER A 163 -2.26 18.75 -14.61
C SER A 163 -3.09 17.61 -15.17
N THR A 164 -4.42 17.78 -15.17
CA THR A 164 -5.42 16.82 -15.61
C THR A 164 -4.96 16.09 -16.87
N PRO A 165 -4.95 14.75 -16.91
CA PRO A 165 -4.75 14.08 -18.18
C PRO A 165 -5.99 14.39 -19.03
N GLU A 166 -5.79 15.19 -20.07
CA GLU A 166 -6.71 15.24 -21.20
C GLU A 166 -7.00 13.78 -21.61
N LYS A 167 -8.29 13.44 -21.80
CA LYS A 167 -8.77 12.11 -22.18
C LYS A 167 -7.93 11.59 -23.36
N ALA A 168 -6.92 10.78 -23.09
CA ALA A 168 -6.19 10.09 -24.14
C ALA A 168 -7.16 9.12 -24.82
N PRO A 169 -7.26 9.10 -26.16
CA PRO A 169 -8.18 8.23 -26.86
C PRO A 169 -7.84 6.77 -26.53
N ALA A 170 -8.88 6.00 -26.21
CA ALA A 170 -8.78 4.57 -25.97
C ALA A 170 -8.19 3.89 -27.21
N THR A 171 -6.91 3.56 -27.17
CA THR A 171 -6.31 2.65 -28.14
C THR A 171 -6.52 1.22 -27.65
N PRO A 172 -6.90 0.27 -28.52
CA PRO A 172 -7.14 -1.10 -28.11
C PRO A 172 -5.84 -1.74 -27.67
N ASN A 173 -5.82 -2.26 -26.44
CA ASN A 173 -4.71 -3.06 -25.92
C ASN A 173 -4.76 -4.44 -26.62
N PRO A 174 -3.74 -4.86 -27.38
CA PRO A 174 -3.74 -6.18 -27.98
C PRO A 174 -3.27 -7.19 -26.92
N ILE A 175 -4.15 -8.08 -26.48
CA ILE A 175 -3.75 -9.32 -25.80
C ILE A 175 -3.95 -10.47 -26.78
N CYS A 176 -2.89 -11.25 -26.98
CA CYS A 176 -2.82 -12.70 -27.27
C CYS A 176 -1.92 -13.04 -28.48
N HIS A 177 -0.71 -13.54 -28.20
CA HIS A 177 -0.18 -14.76 -28.84
C HIS A 177 0.93 -15.42 -27.97
N LEU A 178 0.55 -16.54 -27.34
CA LEU A 178 1.21 -17.84 -27.13
C LEU A 178 2.76 -18.02 -27.09
N ILE A 179 3.20 -18.65 -25.98
CA ILE A 179 4.15 -19.81 -25.80
C ILE A 179 5.67 -19.59 -25.58
N SER A 180 6.14 -20.20 -24.47
CA SER A 180 7.44 -20.86 -24.14
C SER A 180 8.61 -20.06 -23.53
N ASP A 181 8.93 -20.48 -22.29
CA ASP A 181 10.22 -20.62 -21.59
C ASP A 181 11.14 -19.42 -21.29
N LYS A 182 10.99 -18.88 -20.06
CA LYS A 182 11.93 -18.10 -19.20
C LYS A 182 12.47 -16.76 -19.76
N PRO A 183 12.88 -15.78 -18.91
CA PRO A 183 12.91 -15.73 -17.45
C PRO A 183 11.85 -14.76 -16.88
N VAL A 184 11.75 -14.71 -15.55
CA VAL A 184 10.84 -13.83 -14.77
C VAL A 184 10.90 -12.40 -15.32
N LEU A 185 9.77 -11.94 -15.85
CA LEU A 185 9.59 -10.58 -16.35
C LEU A 185 9.76 -9.61 -15.17
N THR A 186 10.93 -9.00 -15.07
CA THR A 186 11.08 -7.66 -14.51
C THR A 186 10.26 -6.73 -15.40
N PHE A 187 8.98 -6.56 -15.05
CA PHE A 187 8.14 -5.54 -15.63
C PHE A 187 8.58 -4.19 -15.07
N ASP A 188 9.24 -3.39 -15.92
CA ASP A 188 9.49 -1.97 -15.70
C ASP A 188 8.15 -1.21 -15.71
N PHE A 189 7.42 -1.30 -14.60
CA PHE A 189 6.46 -0.26 -14.26
C PHE A 189 7.30 0.92 -13.79
N LYS A 190 7.12 2.11 -14.38
CA LYS A 190 7.68 3.33 -13.79
C LYS A 190 7.19 3.41 -12.35
N VAL A 191 8.11 3.12 -11.42
CA VAL A 191 7.99 3.20 -9.96
C VAL A 191 7.62 4.64 -9.52
N ASP A 192 7.57 5.58 -10.47
CA ASP A 192 7.31 7.01 -10.29
C ASP A 192 5.81 7.41 -10.25
N THR A 193 4.85 6.49 -10.38
CA THR A 193 3.44 6.86 -10.24
C THR A 193 3.13 7.16 -8.78
N PHE A 194 3.36 8.43 -8.42
CA PHE A 194 3.14 9.01 -7.13
C PHE A 194 1.84 8.50 -6.48
N LEU A 195 1.94 7.91 -5.29
CA LEU A 195 0.83 7.64 -4.37
C LEU A 195 0.16 8.93 -3.86
N GLY A 196 0.24 10.03 -4.61
CA GLY A 196 -0.22 11.35 -4.18
C GLY A 196 -1.69 11.43 -3.94
N ASN A 197 -2.49 10.73 -4.73
CA ASN A 197 -3.92 10.73 -4.51
C ASN A 197 -4.26 9.73 -3.41
N ARG A 198 -5.08 10.16 -2.44
CA ARG A 198 -5.74 9.22 -1.51
C ARG A 198 -6.70 8.34 -2.30
N LEU A 199 -7.02 7.17 -1.77
CA LEU A 199 -8.08 6.36 -2.36
C LEU A 199 -9.42 7.11 -2.32
N PRO A 200 -10.30 6.91 -3.32
CA PRO A 200 -11.66 7.40 -3.24
C PRO A 200 -12.37 6.76 -2.05
N THR A 201 -13.16 7.56 -1.34
CA THR A 201 -14.11 7.09 -0.34
C THR A 201 -15.22 6.28 -1.02
N TRP A 202 -15.95 5.46 -0.26
CA TRP A 202 -17.12 4.74 -0.79
C TRP A 202 -18.17 5.67 -1.40
N SER A 203 -18.39 6.85 -0.81
CA SER A 203 -19.29 7.87 -1.36
C SER A 203 -18.80 8.47 -2.68
N GLU A 204 -17.49 8.50 -2.92
CA GLU A 204 -16.90 8.90 -4.21
C GLU A 204 -16.98 7.74 -5.21
N LEU A 205 -16.64 6.51 -4.80
CA LEU A 205 -16.73 5.30 -5.64
C LEU A 205 -18.16 5.04 -6.13
N ALA A 206 -19.17 5.24 -5.29
CA ALA A 206 -20.58 5.05 -5.66
C ALA A 206 -21.06 5.97 -6.80
N LYS A 207 -20.31 7.03 -7.10
CA LYS A 207 -20.59 7.95 -8.22
C LYS A 207 -19.84 7.57 -9.49
N VAL A 208 -18.90 6.63 -9.42
CA VAL A 208 -18.08 6.20 -10.56
C VAL A 208 -18.85 5.16 -11.36
N SER A 209 -18.94 5.35 -12.67
CA SER A 209 -19.63 4.40 -13.55
C SER A 209 -18.91 3.05 -13.59
N GLU A 210 -19.64 1.95 -13.81
CA GLU A 210 -19.00 0.63 -13.99
C GLU A 210 -17.96 0.63 -15.12
N SER A 211 -18.21 1.38 -16.20
CA SER A 211 -17.27 1.54 -17.31
C SER A 211 -15.95 2.17 -16.87
N ASP A 212 -16.00 3.21 -16.04
CA ASP A 212 -14.78 3.87 -15.54
C ASP A 212 -14.03 2.98 -14.55
N LEU A 213 -14.75 2.23 -13.70
CA LEU A 213 -14.15 1.21 -12.85
C LEU A 213 -13.46 0.11 -13.68
N ARG A 214 -14.05 -0.32 -14.81
CA ARG A 214 -13.39 -1.27 -15.73
C ARG A 214 -12.12 -0.70 -16.36
N ALA A 215 -12.06 0.61 -16.59
CA ALA A 215 -10.86 1.29 -17.06
C ALA A 215 -9.72 1.31 -16.02
N CYS A 216 -10.00 0.97 -14.76
CA CYS A 216 -9.02 0.75 -13.69
C CYS A 216 -8.52 -0.70 -13.60
N LEU A 217 -8.67 -1.50 -14.67
CA LEU A 217 -8.24 -2.91 -14.77
C LEU A 217 -8.97 -3.88 -13.82
N LEU A 218 -10.09 -3.46 -13.22
CA LEU A 218 -10.87 -4.27 -12.28
C LEU A 218 -11.55 -5.50 -12.92
N GLY A 219 -11.79 -5.44 -14.24
CA GLY A 219 -12.49 -6.50 -14.97
C GLY A 219 -13.90 -6.72 -14.42
N PHE A 220 -14.28 -7.97 -14.15
CA PHE A 220 -15.60 -8.29 -13.57
C PHE A 220 -15.82 -7.70 -12.16
N ARG A 221 -14.74 -7.37 -11.41
CA ARG A 221 -14.82 -6.82 -10.05
C ARG A 221 -15.42 -5.42 -10.03
N ALA A 222 -15.35 -4.70 -11.16
CA ALA A 222 -15.97 -3.39 -11.31
C ALA A 222 -17.46 -3.42 -10.94
N ARG A 223 -18.17 -4.50 -11.31
CA ARG A 223 -19.58 -4.69 -10.96
C ARG A 223 -19.78 -4.82 -9.45
N TYR A 224 -18.92 -5.55 -8.75
CA TYR A 224 -19.05 -5.73 -7.29
C TYR A 224 -18.71 -4.47 -6.51
N ILE A 225 -17.86 -3.60 -7.06
CA ILE A 225 -17.52 -2.31 -6.44
C ILE A 225 -18.60 -1.27 -6.71
N HIS A 226 -19.31 -1.37 -7.83
CA HIS A 226 -20.40 -0.46 -8.20
C HIS A 226 -21.72 -0.74 -7.46
N GLN A 227 -21.97 -2.01 -7.08
CA GLN A 227 -23.19 -2.43 -6.39
C GLN A 227 -23.20 -2.00 -4.93
#